data_AF-A0A5C8WPH9-F1
#
_entry.id   AF-A0A5C8WPH9-F1
#
_cell.length_a   1.000
_cell.length_b   1.000
_cell.length_c   1.000
_cell.angle_alpha   90.00
_cell.angle_beta   90.00
_cell.angle_gamma   90.00
#
_symmetry.space_group_name_H-M   'P 1'
#
loop_
_entity.id
_entity.type
_entity.pdbx_description
1 polymer ?
#
loop_
_entity_poly.entity_id
_entity_poly.type
_entity_poly.pdbx_seq_one_letter_code
_entity_poly.pdbx_strand_id
1 'polypeptide(L)'
;MPGLTKENLILIGFADVGAWLPSGETIAFKLEGEKATVNDVLVDTPNALYAFIRSDVVQYIGKTTQSVRKRFSGYRNPGAGQRTNLRCNAKIKEVLSAGGEVRILVFTPIPDLRYGNYDINLAAGLEDSLIKAFDPPWNGRDKGKPVTEEAEREKAEEAVDIGPAEIDRPQPLAAVGGAFPFEITLGQAYYHQGLINPGIKASQHLGEDGEPIQISFDDGAEPVMSSINRKANANRAVRVVGRNRLISEWLQQHYKVGDVVPASVLDPNRIRLSAPS
;
A
#
# COMPACT_ATOMS: atom_id res chain seq x y z
N MET A 1 31.13 9.42 -8.61
CA MET A 1 29.70 9.81 -8.54
C MET A 1 29.32 9.79 -7.07
N PRO A 2 28.59 10.79 -6.54
CA PRO A 2 28.02 10.66 -5.20
C PRO A 2 27.23 9.35 -5.13
N GLY A 3 27.36 8.61 -4.03
CA GLY A 3 26.63 7.36 -3.83
C GLY A 3 25.12 7.61 -3.89
N LEU A 4 24.35 6.63 -4.35
CA LEU A 4 22.90 6.75 -4.35
C LEU A 4 22.36 6.80 -2.92
N THR A 5 21.44 7.71 -2.64
CA THR A 5 20.89 8.00 -1.31
C THR A 5 19.38 7.83 -1.26
N LYS A 6 18.75 8.11 -0.12
CA LYS A 6 17.29 8.05 0.02
C LYS A 6 16.60 9.01 -0.95
N GLU A 7 17.20 10.17 -1.27
CA GLU A 7 16.64 11.15 -2.20
C GLU A 7 16.47 10.55 -3.59
N ASN A 8 17.37 9.65 -4.02
CA ASN A 8 17.21 8.97 -5.30
C ASN A 8 15.98 8.08 -5.32
N LEU A 9 15.64 7.41 -4.21
CA LEU A 9 14.40 6.64 -4.11
C LEU A 9 13.16 7.55 -4.07
N ILE A 10 13.23 8.68 -3.36
CA ILE A 10 12.12 9.65 -3.31
C ILE A 10 11.85 10.23 -4.71
N LEU A 11 12.90 10.56 -5.47
CA LEU A 11 12.77 11.10 -6.83
C LEU A 11 12.08 10.14 -7.80
N ILE A 12 12.19 8.83 -7.60
CA ILE A 12 11.53 7.82 -8.44
C ILE A 12 10.15 7.40 -7.89
N GLY A 13 9.68 8.04 -6.81
CA GLY A 13 8.32 7.90 -6.31
C GLY A 13 8.17 7.13 -4.99
N PHE A 14 9.26 6.82 -4.27
CA PHE A 14 9.11 6.30 -2.90
C PHE A 14 8.63 7.42 -1.96
N ALA A 15 7.67 7.09 -1.09
CA ALA A 15 7.25 7.94 0.00
C ALA A 15 7.95 7.53 1.31
N ASP A 16 8.45 8.48 2.09
CA ASP A 16 8.85 8.24 3.48
C ASP A 16 7.59 8.13 4.34
N VAL A 17 7.30 6.93 4.83
CA VAL A 17 6.04 6.63 5.52
C VAL A 17 6.18 6.58 7.04
N GLY A 18 7.40 6.46 7.57
CA GLY A 18 7.62 6.28 9.00
C GLY A 18 8.91 5.57 9.35
N ALA A 19 8.96 4.98 10.55
CA ALA A 19 10.15 4.33 11.09
C ALA A 19 9.84 3.08 11.89
N TRP A 20 10.83 2.21 12.02
CA TRP A 20 10.82 1.12 12.99
C TRP A 20 11.06 1.64 14.41
N LEU A 21 10.44 1.00 15.39
CA LEU A 21 10.51 1.30 16.81
C LEU A 21 10.76 0.02 17.62
N PRO A 22 11.45 0.13 18.76
CA PRO A 22 11.56 -0.97 19.70
C PRO A 22 10.18 -1.30 20.29
N SER A 23 9.86 -2.58 20.45
CA SER A 23 8.61 -3.04 21.05
C SER A 23 8.87 -4.28 21.90
N GLY A 24 9.31 -4.08 23.14
CA GLY A 24 9.75 -5.18 24.01
C GLY A 24 10.88 -5.99 23.36
N GLU A 25 10.69 -7.31 23.24
CA GLU A 25 11.63 -8.21 22.57
C GLU A 25 11.46 -8.25 21.03
N THR A 26 10.53 -7.48 20.49
CA THR A 26 10.25 -7.40 19.05
C THR A 26 10.41 -5.97 18.52
N ILE A 27 10.02 -5.76 17.28
CA ILE A 27 10.02 -4.48 16.57
C ILE A 27 8.59 -4.16 16.13
N ALA A 28 8.24 -2.88 16.19
CA ALA A 28 7.01 -2.36 15.60
C ALA A 28 7.39 -1.26 14.59
N PHE A 29 6.48 -0.88 13.72
CA PHE A 29 6.66 0.32 12.92
C PHE A 29 5.57 1.32 13.26
N LYS A 30 5.89 2.60 13.09
CA LYS A 30 4.95 3.70 13.26
C LYS A 30 4.94 4.53 11.99
N LEU A 31 3.73 4.85 11.54
CA LEU A 31 3.54 5.82 10.46
C LEU A 31 3.68 7.22 11.01
N GLU A 32 4.39 8.07 10.28
CA GLU A 32 4.72 9.44 10.72
C GLU A 32 4.42 10.46 9.61
N GLY A 33 4.41 11.73 10.01
CA GLY A 33 4.16 12.85 9.11
C GLY A 33 2.70 13.29 9.04
N GLU A 34 2.48 14.44 8.40
CA GLU A 34 1.16 15.07 8.26
C GLU A 34 0.21 14.25 7.36
N LYS A 35 0.77 13.33 6.56
CA LYS A 35 0.05 12.47 5.62
C LYS A 35 -0.21 11.06 6.16
N ALA A 36 -0.47 10.93 7.45
CA ALA A 36 -0.65 9.63 8.10
C ALA A 36 -1.73 8.76 7.44
N THR A 37 -2.86 9.34 6.99
CA THR A 37 -3.94 8.61 6.29
C THR A 37 -3.50 8.08 4.93
N VAL A 38 -2.76 8.89 4.16
CA VAL A 38 -2.14 8.47 2.88
C VAL A 38 -1.14 7.35 3.12
N ASN A 39 -0.25 7.52 4.10
CA ASN A 39 0.78 6.53 4.44
C ASN A 39 0.15 5.20 4.87
N ASP A 40 -0.98 5.25 5.57
CA ASP A 40 -1.74 4.08 5.99
C ASP A 40 -2.30 3.29 4.79
N VAL A 41 -2.82 3.99 3.78
CA VAL A 41 -3.24 3.38 2.51
C VAL A 41 -2.05 2.83 1.73
N LEU A 42 -0.92 3.54 1.69
CA LEU A 42 0.29 3.10 0.98
C LEU A 42 0.82 1.77 1.53
N VAL A 43 0.90 1.61 2.86
CA VAL A 43 1.40 0.36 3.46
C VAL A 43 0.42 -0.81 3.36
N ASP A 44 -0.85 -0.55 3.08
CA ASP A 44 -1.88 -1.58 2.82
C ASP A 44 -1.97 -1.95 1.33
N THR A 45 -1.32 -1.20 0.45
CA THR A 45 -1.37 -1.45 -1.00
C THR A 45 -0.49 -2.66 -1.38
N PRO A 46 -1.02 -3.65 -2.14
CA PRO A 46 -0.24 -4.80 -2.61
C PRO A 46 0.68 -4.44 -3.79
N ASN A 47 1.56 -5.37 -4.17
CA ASN A 47 2.52 -5.20 -5.28
C ASN A 47 3.42 -3.97 -5.08
N ALA A 48 3.95 -3.81 -3.87
CA ALA A 48 4.74 -2.66 -3.47
C ALA A 48 6.23 -3.03 -3.32
N LEU A 49 7.08 -2.01 -3.47
CA LEU A 49 8.46 -2.03 -3.00
C LEU A 49 8.54 -1.27 -1.68
N TYR A 50 9.52 -1.63 -0.87
CA TYR A 50 9.87 -0.89 0.33
C TYR A 50 11.38 -0.89 0.53
N ALA A 51 11.86 0.13 1.25
CA ALA A 51 13.26 0.27 1.57
C ALA A 51 13.47 0.66 3.03
N PHE A 52 14.56 0.18 3.62
CA PHE A 52 15.02 0.58 4.95
C PHE A 52 16.19 1.55 4.82
N ILE A 53 16.12 2.69 5.48
CA ILE A 53 17.12 3.75 5.36
C ILE A 53 17.73 4.04 6.73
N ARG A 54 19.05 4.22 6.79
CA ARG A 54 19.77 4.70 7.96
C ARG A 54 20.67 5.86 7.57
N SER A 55 20.47 7.03 8.18
CA SER A 55 21.29 8.23 7.94
C SER A 55 21.53 8.49 6.45
N ASP A 56 20.47 8.39 5.65
CA ASP A 56 20.46 8.58 4.19
C ASP A 56 20.98 7.43 3.31
N VAL A 57 21.52 6.37 3.92
CA VAL A 57 22.00 5.19 3.20
C VAL A 57 20.90 4.13 3.13
N VAL A 58 20.60 3.67 1.91
CA VAL A 58 19.69 2.54 1.68
C VAL A 58 20.32 1.26 2.22
N GLN A 59 19.71 0.69 3.26
CA GLN A 59 20.17 -0.52 3.92
C GLN A 59 19.58 -1.77 3.29
N TYR A 60 18.32 -1.70 2.87
CA TYR A 60 17.57 -2.82 2.31
C TYR A 60 16.55 -2.34 1.28
N ILE A 61 16.30 -3.15 0.25
CA ILE A 61 15.17 -3.00 -0.67
C ILE A 61 14.48 -4.37 -0.78
N GLY A 62 13.15 -4.42 -0.68
CA GLY A 62 12.38 -5.63 -0.88
C GLY A 62 11.06 -5.37 -1.61
N LYS A 63 10.47 -6.44 -2.15
CA LYS A 63 9.16 -6.44 -2.83
C LYS A 63 8.13 -7.34 -2.15
N THR A 64 6.87 -6.99 -2.28
CA THR A 64 5.79 -7.87 -1.80
C THR A 64 4.61 -7.86 -2.76
N THR A 65 4.04 -9.03 -3.07
CA THR A 65 2.73 -9.08 -3.77
C THR A 65 1.56 -8.89 -2.82
N GLN A 66 1.78 -9.10 -1.51
CA GLN A 66 0.87 -8.70 -0.44
C GLN A 66 1.15 -7.24 -0.05
N SER A 67 0.48 -6.71 0.97
CA SER A 67 0.76 -5.37 1.48
C SER A 67 2.09 -5.30 2.25
N VAL A 68 2.68 -4.09 2.33
CA VAL A 68 3.87 -3.82 3.15
C VAL A 68 3.60 -4.13 4.62
N ARG A 69 2.41 -3.79 5.13
CA ARG A 69 2.00 -4.13 6.50
C ARG A 69 2.02 -5.63 6.77
N LYS A 70 1.49 -6.45 5.85
CA LYS A 70 1.55 -7.91 5.94
C LYS A 70 2.99 -8.41 5.84
N ARG A 71 3.83 -7.83 4.96
CA ARG A 71 5.25 -8.20 4.86
C ARG A 71 6.02 -7.93 6.16
N PHE A 72 5.71 -6.81 6.82
CA PHE A 72 6.36 -6.37 8.05
C PHE A 72 6.00 -7.20 9.28
N SER A 73 4.84 -7.88 9.30
CA SER A 73 4.53 -8.84 10.36
C SER A 73 5.53 -10.00 10.38
N GLY A 74 6.01 -10.44 9.20
CA GLY A 74 7.08 -11.43 9.07
C GLY A 74 8.43 -10.95 9.63
N TYR A 75 8.73 -9.65 9.50
CA TYR A 75 9.90 -9.06 10.15
C TYR A 75 9.76 -8.94 11.65
N ARG A 76 8.56 -8.66 12.16
CA ARG A 76 8.26 -8.61 13.60
C ARG A 76 8.43 -9.99 14.24
N ASN A 77 7.89 -11.03 13.61
CA ASN A 77 7.86 -12.39 14.14
C ASN A 77 8.44 -13.38 13.12
N PRO A 78 9.77 -13.39 12.93
CA PRO A 78 10.40 -14.25 11.93
C PRO A 78 10.32 -15.72 12.33
N GLY A 79 9.89 -16.58 11.40
CA GLY A 79 9.99 -18.03 11.54
C GLY A 79 11.43 -18.52 11.35
N ALA A 80 11.78 -19.66 11.95
CA ALA A 80 13.15 -20.20 11.94
C ALA A 80 13.74 -20.44 10.52
N GLY A 81 12.89 -20.72 9.51
CA GLY A 81 13.31 -20.91 8.12
C GLY A 81 13.40 -19.61 7.29
N GLN A 82 12.91 -18.48 7.81
CA GLN A 82 12.76 -17.24 7.05
C GLN A 82 14.02 -16.38 7.15
N ARG A 83 15.06 -16.75 6.40
CA ARG A 83 16.41 -16.14 6.51
C ARG A 83 16.41 -14.62 6.33
N THR A 84 15.70 -14.08 5.33
CA THR A 84 15.61 -12.62 5.16
C THR A 84 14.88 -11.96 6.32
N ASN A 85 13.84 -12.60 6.86
CA ASN A 85 13.11 -12.04 8.00
C ASN A 85 13.97 -12.01 9.26
N LEU A 86 14.69 -13.10 9.53
CA LEU A 86 15.65 -13.19 10.63
C LEU A 86 16.75 -12.14 10.50
N ARG A 87 17.34 -12.00 9.30
CA ARG A 87 18.39 -11.02 9.02
C ARG A 87 17.90 -9.59 9.23
N CYS A 88 16.78 -9.22 8.64
CA CYS A 88 16.23 -7.88 8.77
C CYS A 88 15.81 -7.57 10.21
N ASN A 89 15.15 -8.51 10.90
CA ASN A 89 14.79 -8.35 12.31
C ASN A 89 16.02 -8.07 13.18
N ALA A 90 17.07 -8.89 13.04
CA ALA A 90 18.30 -8.72 13.79
C ALA A 90 18.98 -7.37 13.51
N LYS A 91 19.07 -6.98 12.24
CA LYS A 91 19.70 -5.71 11.82
C LYS A 91 18.92 -4.48 12.30
N ILE A 92 17.58 -4.52 12.24
CA ILE A 92 16.74 -3.45 12.78
C ILE A 92 16.94 -3.33 14.29
N LYS A 93 16.88 -4.45 15.04
CA LYS A 93 17.11 -4.46 16.49
C LYS A 93 18.49 -3.93 16.87
N GLU A 94 19.53 -4.34 16.15
CA GLU A 94 20.90 -3.86 16.35
C GLU A 94 20.95 -2.32 16.27
N VAL A 95 20.41 -1.74 15.19
CA VAL A 95 20.39 -0.28 15.01
C VAL A 95 19.59 0.42 16.13
N LEU A 96 18.40 -0.08 16.45
CA LEU A 96 17.54 0.51 17.48
C LEU A 96 18.18 0.43 18.89
N SER A 97 18.84 -0.68 19.22
CA SER A 97 19.53 -0.86 20.51
C SER A 97 20.70 0.10 20.70
N ALA A 98 21.33 0.53 19.60
CA ALA A 98 22.37 1.55 19.59
C ALA A 98 21.82 2.99 19.59
N GLY A 99 20.50 3.17 19.74
CA GLY A 99 19.83 4.48 19.69
C GLY A 99 19.73 5.07 18.27
N GLY A 100 19.95 4.26 17.23
CA GLY A 100 19.79 4.67 15.84
C GLY A 100 18.33 4.58 15.36
N GLU A 101 18.09 5.09 14.16
CA GLU A 101 16.79 5.06 13.49
C GLU A 101 16.86 4.24 12.19
N VAL A 102 15.78 3.55 11.87
CA VAL A 102 15.57 2.91 10.57
C VAL A 102 14.27 3.45 9.95
N ARG A 103 14.40 4.35 8.98
CA ARG A 103 13.26 4.89 8.22
C ARG A 103 12.74 3.87 7.22
N ILE A 104 11.47 4.01 6.87
CA ILE A 104 10.74 3.15 5.95
C ILE A 104 10.28 4.00 4.77
N LEU A 105 10.72 3.63 3.58
CA LEU A 105 10.24 4.19 2.32
C LEU A 105 9.38 3.15 1.60
N VAL A 106 8.28 3.57 0.97
CA VAL A 106 7.36 2.69 0.24
C VAL A 106 7.09 3.23 -1.15
N PHE A 107 7.10 2.35 -2.15
CA PHE A 107 6.68 2.62 -3.51
C PHE A 107 5.54 1.67 -3.87
N THR A 108 4.39 2.24 -4.25
CA THR A 108 3.19 1.48 -4.60
C THR A 108 2.95 1.49 -6.11
N PRO A 109 2.12 0.57 -6.65
CA PRO A 109 1.77 0.57 -8.06
C PRO A 109 1.26 1.93 -8.52
N ILE A 110 1.74 2.36 -9.69
CA ILE A 110 1.25 3.57 -10.34
C ILE A 110 -0.15 3.27 -10.90
N PRO A 111 -1.18 4.03 -10.52
CA PRO A 111 -2.52 3.87 -11.07
C PRO A 111 -2.50 4.00 -12.60
N ASP A 112 -3.32 3.18 -13.27
CA ASP A 112 -3.50 3.17 -14.73
C ASP A 112 -2.28 2.77 -15.59
N LEU A 113 -1.19 2.31 -14.97
CA LEU A 113 -0.06 1.72 -15.71
C LEU A 113 -0.41 0.30 -16.18
N ARG A 114 -0.84 0.19 -17.44
CA ARG A 114 -1.37 -1.05 -18.02
C ARG A 114 -0.82 -1.31 -19.42
N TYR A 115 -0.78 -2.59 -19.80
CA TYR A 115 -0.58 -3.04 -21.17
C TYR A 115 -1.82 -3.81 -21.63
N GLY A 116 -2.62 -3.18 -22.50
CA GLY A 116 -3.95 -3.68 -22.85
C GLY A 116 -4.82 -3.82 -21.59
N ASN A 117 -5.24 -5.05 -21.28
CA ASN A 117 -6.10 -5.35 -20.13
C ASN A 117 -5.32 -5.78 -18.87
N TYR A 118 -3.99 -5.79 -18.92
CA TYR A 118 -3.14 -6.31 -17.84
C TYR A 118 -2.48 -5.17 -17.06
N ASP A 119 -2.51 -5.26 -15.74
CA ASP A 119 -1.81 -4.34 -14.84
C ASP A 119 -0.32 -4.68 -14.82
N ILE A 120 0.55 -3.67 -14.97
CA ILE A 120 1.99 -3.88 -14.94
C ILE A 120 2.47 -3.86 -13.48
N ASN A 121 3.05 -4.97 -13.02
CA ASN A 121 3.68 -5.02 -11.70
C ASN A 121 5.08 -4.37 -11.76
N LEU A 122 5.11 -3.06 -11.56
CA LEU A 122 6.35 -2.30 -11.60
C LEU A 122 7.29 -2.65 -10.44
N ALA A 123 6.76 -3.04 -9.28
CA ALA A 123 7.56 -3.51 -8.15
C ALA A 123 8.40 -4.74 -8.53
N ALA A 124 7.80 -5.71 -9.22
CA ALA A 124 8.52 -6.89 -9.72
C ALA A 124 9.61 -6.52 -10.74
N GLY A 125 9.34 -5.53 -11.61
CA GLY A 125 10.30 -5.10 -12.64
C GLY A 125 11.46 -4.23 -12.14
N LEU A 126 11.27 -3.47 -11.06
CA LEU A 126 12.27 -2.52 -10.55
C LEU A 126 13.20 -3.11 -9.49
N GLU A 127 12.77 -4.09 -8.69
CA GLU A 127 13.50 -4.58 -7.52
C GLU A 127 14.98 -4.89 -7.83
N ASP A 128 15.23 -5.79 -8.78
CA ASP A 128 16.60 -6.24 -9.13
C ASP A 128 17.48 -5.09 -9.62
N SER A 129 16.90 -4.18 -10.39
CA SER A 129 17.61 -3.01 -10.91
C SER A 129 18.00 -2.05 -9.79
N LEU A 130 17.11 -1.84 -8.82
CA LEU A 130 17.38 -1.01 -7.66
C LEU A 130 18.40 -1.67 -6.74
N ILE A 131 18.27 -2.96 -6.42
CA ILE A 131 19.26 -3.66 -5.60
C ILE A 131 20.65 -3.62 -6.26
N LYS A 132 20.73 -3.84 -7.57
CA LYS A 132 21.99 -3.76 -8.32
C LYS A 132 22.60 -2.35 -8.30
N ALA A 133 21.79 -1.32 -8.39
CA ALA A 133 22.25 0.06 -8.43
C ALA A 133 22.69 0.58 -7.05
N PHE A 134 21.90 0.31 -6.02
CA PHE A 134 22.13 0.80 -4.65
C PHE A 134 23.06 -0.09 -3.84
N ASP A 135 23.20 -1.37 -4.22
CA ASP A 135 23.94 -2.40 -3.49
C ASP A 135 23.71 -2.40 -1.95
N PRO A 136 22.45 -2.53 -1.49
CA PRO A 136 22.14 -2.33 -0.08
C PRO A 136 22.77 -3.44 0.79
N PRO A 137 23.43 -3.10 1.91
CA PRO A 137 24.20 -4.05 2.71
C PRO A 137 23.36 -5.16 3.36
N TRP A 138 22.04 -4.98 3.52
CA TRP A 138 21.16 -5.98 4.13
C TRP A 138 20.47 -6.87 3.09
N ASN A 139 20.60 -6.57 1.79
CA ASN A 139 20.19 -7.50 0.74
C ASN A 139 21.21 -8.64 0.69
N GLY A 140 20.74 -9.86 0.97
CA GLY A 140 21.61 -11.03 0.98
C GLY A 140 22.24 -11.29 -0.38
N ARG A 141 23.36 -12.02 -0.40
CA ARG A 141 23.96 -12.52 -1.64
C ARG A 141 24.00 -14.04 -1.61
N ASP A 142 23.58 -14.68 -2.68
CA ASP A 142 23.80 -16.11 -2.92
C ASP A 142 24.56 -16.27 -4.23
N LYS A 143 25.72 -16.96 -4.19
CA LYS A 143 26.66 -17.11 -5.31
C LYS A 143 26.99 -15.79 -6.05
N GLY A 144 27.08 -14.68 -5.30
CA GLY A 144 27.38 -13.35 -5.84
C GLY A 144 26.19 -12.62 -6.49
N LYS A 145 24.99 -13.21 -6.52
CA LYS A 145 23.74 -12.55 -6.94
C LYS A 145 22.93 -12.11 -5.72
N PRO A 146 22.16 -11.02 -5.81
CA PRO A 146 21.23 -10.66 -4.74
C PRO A 146 20.21 -11.79 -4.51
N VAL A 147 19.94 -12.09 -3.25
CA VAL A 147 18.81 -12.97 -2.88
C VAL A 147 17.55 -12.14 -2.98
N THR A 148 16.71 -12.45 -3.96
CA THR A 148 15.39 -11.82 -4.13
C THR A 148 14.36 -12.46 -3.20
N GLU A 149 13.37 -11.69 -2.78
CA GLU A 149 12.34 -12.17 -1.84
C GLU A 149 11.48 -13.30 -2.43
N GLU A 150 11.35 -13.36 -3.77
CA GLU A 150 10.62 -14.42 -4.50
C GLU A 150 11.13 -15.82 -4.19
N ALA A 151 12.46 -16.01 -4.15
CA ALA A 151 13.07 -17.31 -3.88
C ALA A 151 12.87 -17.79 -2.43
N GLU A 152 12.56 -16.88 -1.50
CA GLU A 152 12.22 -17.23 -0.11
C GLU A 152 10.71 -17.39 0.10
N ARG A 153 9.90 -16.74 -0.73
CA ARG A 153 8.44 -16.87 -0.73
C ARG A 153 7.97 -18.23 -1.20
N GLU A 154 8.54 -18.76 -2.28
CA GLU A 154 8.26 -20.13 -2.74
C GLU A 154 8.49 -21.17 -1.63
N LYS A 155 9.54 -20.98 -0.81
CA LYS A 155 9.87 -21.89 0.31
C LYS A 155 9.02 -21.70 1.56
N ALA A 156 8.48 -20.50 1.78
CA ALA A 156 7.67 -20.17 2.95
C ALA A 156 6.19 -20.45 2.72
N GLU A 157 5.68 -20.26 1.49
CA GLU A 157 4.30 -20.60 1.11
C GLU A 157 4.06 -22.12 1.09
N GLU A 158 5.09 -22.94 0.82
CA GLU A 158 5.04 -24.40 1.04
C GLU A 158 4.92 -24.81 2.52
N ALA A 159 5.23 -23.92 3.48
CA ALA A 159 5.40 -24.27 4.88
C ALA A 159 4.30 -23.74 5.82
N VAL A 160 3.35 -22.93 5.33
CA VAL A 160 2.48 -22.12 6.20
C VAL A 160 1.04 -22.04 5.68
N ASP A 161 0.19 -23.01 6.07
CA ASP A 161 -1.26 -22.82 6.14
C ASP A 161 -1.58 -22.07 7.43
N ILE A 162 -1.66 -20.74 7.34
CA ILE A 162 -2.20 -19.92 8.43
C ILE A 162 -3.32 -19.08 7.82
N GLY A 163 -4.55 -19.37 8.25
CA GLY A 163 -5.73 -18.55 7.99
C GLY A 163 -5.52 -17.08 8.40
N PRO A 164 -6.45 -16.18 8.07
CA PRO A 164 -6.26 -14.75 8.25
C PRO A 164 -6.05 -14.43 9.73
N ALA A 165 -4.78 -14.24 10.13
CA ALA A 165 -4.47 -13.71 11.44
C ALA A 165 -5.12 -12.34 11.52
N GLU A 166 -6.01 -12.14 12.48
CA GLU A 166 -6.49 -10.82 12.90
C GLU A 166 -5.26 -10.04 13.37
N ILE A 167 -4.65 -9.35 12.42
CA ILE A 167 -3.54 -8.45 12.67
C ILE A 167 -4.13 -7.34 13.52
N ASP A 168 -3.48 -7.08 14.65
CA ASP A 168 -3.62 -5.90 15.51
C ASP A 168 -3.58 -4.65 14.62
N ARG A 169 -4.75 -4.31 14.04
CA ARG A 169 -4.94 -3.09 13.29
C ARG A 169 -4.79 -2.02 14.35
N PRO A 170 -3.83 -1.08 14.23
CA PRO A 170 -4.02 0.20 14.89
C PRO A 170 -5.45 0.61 14.56
N GLN A 171 -6.27 0.86 15.57
CA GLN A 171 -7.59 1.43 15.31
C GLN A 171 -7.37 2.58 14.32
N PRO A 172 -8.11 2.62 13.20
CA PRO A 172 -8.00 3.74 12.26
C PRO A 172 -8.00 4.98 13.12
N LEU A 173 -7.04 5.90 12.90
CA LEU A 173 -7.04 7.20 13.55
C LEU A 173 -8.48 7.67 13.52
N ALA A 174 -9.16 7.69 14.68
CA ALA A 174 -10.60 7.89 14.71
C ALA A 174 -10.83 9.21 13.99
N ALA A 175 -11.44 9.15 12.81
CA ALA A 175 -11.69 10.32 12.01
C ALA A 175 -12.44 11.28 12.94
N VAL A 176 -11.83 12.43 13.19
CA VAL A 176 -12.42 13.50 13.98
C VAL A 176 -13.52 14.09 13.10
N GLY A 177 -14.65 13.40 13.04
CA GLY A 177 -15.75 13.63 12.09
C GLY A 177 -16.35 12.30 11.64
N GLY A 178 -17.65 12.11 11.87
CA GLY A 178 -18.36 10.90 11.42
C GLY A 178 -18.30 10.73 9.90
N ALA A 179 -18.65 9.52 9.42
CA ALA A 179 -18.64 9.21 8.00
C ALA A 179 -19.61 10.12 7.22
N PHE A 180 -19.16 10.71 6.11
CA PHE A 180 -19.99 11.59 5.27
C PHE A 180 -20.71 10.77 4.19
N PRO A 181 -22.05 10.64 4.21
CA PRO A 181 -22.77 9.82 3.25
C PRO A 181 -22.86 10.48 1.88
N PHE A 182 -22.88 9.67 0.83
CA PHE A 182 -23.18 10.08 -0.53
C PHE A 182 -23.78 8.92 -1.33
N GLU A 183 -24.30 9.22 -2.51
CA GLU A 183 -24.97 8.26 -3.38
C GLU A 183 -24.34 8.25 -4.77
N ILE A 184 -24.30 7.08 -5.39
CA ILE A 184 -23.82 6.89 -6.76
C ILE A 184 -24.95 6.31 -7.59
N THR A 185 -25.45 7.06 -8.57
CA THR A 185 -26.42 6.55 -9.54
C THR A 185 -25.71 5.78 -10.66
N LEU A 186 -26.03 4.50 -10.82
CA LEU A 186 -25.37 3.59 -11.76
C LEU A 186 -25.90 3.75 -13.19
N GLY A 187 -25.53 4.85 -13.85
CA GLY A 187 -25.63 4.95 -15.30
C GLY A 187 -24.72 3.94 -16.01
N GLN A 188 -24.91 3.75 -17.33
CA GLN A 188 -24.16 2.78 -18.14
C GLN A 188 -22.62 2.83 -17.93
N ALA A 189 -22.03 4.03 -17.93
CA ALA A 189 -20.59 4.19 -17.75
C ALA A 189 -20.13 3.82 -16.32
N TYR A 190 -20.89 4.21 -15.30
CA TYR A 190 -20.55 3.93 -13.90
C TYR A 190 -20.61 2.43 -13.63
N TYR A 191 -21.66 1.77 -14.14
CA TYR A 191 -21.86 0.34 -14.00
C TYR A 191 -20.78 -0.48 -14.71
N HIS A 192 -20.52 -0.22 -15.99
CA HIS A 192 -19.61 -1.03 -16.81
C HIS A 192 -18.13 -0.68 -16.66
N GLN A 193 -17.81 0.55 -16.26
CA GLN A 193 -16.42 1.00 -16.13
C GLN A 193 -15.99 1.17 -14.67
N GLY A 194 -16.90 1.02 -13.70
CA GLY A 194 -16.60 1.16 -12.27
C GLY A 194 -16.17 2.57 -11.89
N LEU A 195 -16.70 3.59 -12.57
CA LEU A 195 -16.42 4.98 -12.25
C LEU A 195 -17.10 5.35 -10.93
N ILE A 196 -16.38 6.06 -10.06
CA ILE A 196 -16.97 6.65 -8.85
C ILE A 196 -16.74 8.15 -8.91
N ASN A 197 -17.83 8.91 -8.86
CA ASN A 197 -17.83 10.35 -8.64
C ASN A 197 -18.65 10.63 -7.37
N PRO A 198 -18.03 10.94 -6.23
CA PRO A 198 -18.75 11.19 -4.98
C PRO A 198 -19.63 12.45 -4.96
N GLY A 199 -19.51 13.29 -6.00
CA GLY A 199 -20.17 14.59 -6.07
C GLY A 199 -19.43 15.68 -5.28
N ILE A 200 -19.86 16.94 -5.44
CA ILE A 200 -19.13 18.11 -4.94
C ILE A 200 -19.01 18.09 -3.41
N LYS A 201 -20.10 17.79 -2.69
CA LYS A 201 -20.12 17.82 -1.22
C LYS A 201 -19.17 16.77 -0.62
N ALA A 202 -19.29 15.51 -1.02
CA ALA A 202 -18.39 14.47 -0.55
C ALA A 202 -16.93 14.72 -0.96
N SER A 203 -16.70 15.33 -2.14
CA SER A 203 -15.35 15.69 -2.61
C SER A 203 -14.63 16.72 -1.73
N GLN A 204 -15.34 17.47 -0.88
CA GLN A 204 -14.73 18.40 0.09
C GLN A 204 -14.08 17.66 1.26
N HIS A 205 -14.47 16.39 1.49
CA HIS A 205 -13.94 15.55 2.56
C HIS A 205 -12.82 14.61 2.09
N LEU A 206 -12.45 14.66 0.80
CA LEU A 206 -11.46 13.77 0.18
C LEU A 206 -10.13 14.49 -0.07
N GLY A 207 -9.05 13.72 -0.16
CA GLY A 207 -7.67 14.19 -0.32
C GLY A 207 -7.36 14.90 -1.64
N GLU A 208 -6.09 15.15 -1.88
CA GLU A 208 -5.61 15.95 -3.01
C GLU A 208 -5.53 15.16 -4.33
N ASP A 209 -5.38 15.88 -5.45
CA ASP A 209 -5.19 15.25 -6.77
C ASP A 209 -3.94 14.34 -6.78
N GLY A 210 -4.10 13.12 -7.28
CA GLY A 210 -3.04 12.11 -7.37
C GLY A 210 -2.84 11.28 -6.10
N GLU A 211 -3.45 11.65 -4.97
CA GLU A 211 -3.33 10.87 -3.74
C GLU A 211 -4.04 9.50 -3.86
N PRO A 212 -3.50 8.46 -3.21
CA PRO A 212 -4.16 7.16 -3.19
C PRO A 212 -5.46 7.22 -2.41
N ILE A 213 -6.41 6.38 -2.79
CA ILE A 213 -7.69 6.21 -2.11
C ILE A 213 -8.05 4.73 -2.06
N GLN A 214 -8.48 4.28 -0.88
CA GLN A 214 -9.00 2.93 -0.69
C GLN A 214 -10.52 2.93 -0.78
N ILE A 215 -11.06 1.99 -1.54
CA ILE A 215 -12.48 1.68 -1.64
C ILE A 215 -12.71 0.38 -0.89
N SER A 216 -13.47 0.44 0.19
CA SER A 216 -13.91 -0.73 0.95
C SER A 216 -15.37 -1.07 0.65
N PHE A 217 -15.75 -2.31 0.88
CA PHE A 217 -17.11 -2.81 0.72
C PHE A 217 -17.60 -3.34 2.07
N ASP A 218 -18.87 -3.12 2.41
CA ASP A 218 -19.43 -3.52 3.71
C ASP A 218 -19.81 -5.00 3.81
N ASP A 219 -19.79 -5.72 2.69
CA ASP A 219 -19.98 -7.17 2.59
C ASP A 219 -18.70 -7.97 2.88
N GLY A 220 -17.59 -7.28 3.15
CA GLY A 220 -16.29 -7.90 3.44
C GLY A 220 -15.45 -8.25 2.22
N ALA A 221 -15.87 -7.86 1.00
CA ALA A 221 -15.04 -8.02 -0.18
C ALA A 221 -13.69 -7.28 -0.05
N GLU A 222 -12.66 -7.81 -0.71
CA GLU A 222 -11.31 -7.24 -0.66
C GLU A 222 -11.30 -5.78 -1.15
N PRO A 223 -10.67 -4.86 -0.42
CA PRO A 223 -10.67 -3.45 -0.79
C PRO A 223 -9.88 -3.19 -2.07
N VAL A 224 -10.33 -2.19 -2.83
CA VAL A 224 -9.66 -1.74 -4.05
C VAL A 224 -8.85 -0.48 -3.76
N MET A 225 -7.57 -0.50 -4.15
CA MET A 225 -6.70 0.68 -4.12
C MET A 225 -6.74 1.40 -5.47
N SER A 226 -7.02 2.69 -5.42
CA SER A 226 -7.19 3.57 -6.59
C SER A 226 -6.57 4.94 -6.28
N SER A 227 -6.84 5.94 -7.11
CA SER A 227 -6.37 7.31 -6.94
C SER A 227 -7.45 8.36 -7.12
N ILE A 228 -7.24 9.47 -6.43
CA ILE A 228 -8.04 10.68 -6.51
C ILE A 228 -7.65 11.44 -7.77
N ASN A 229 -8.61 11.70 -8.65
CA ASN A 229 -8.45 12.56 -9.82
C ASN A 229 -9.41 13.74 -9.73
N ARG A 230 -8.86 14.92 -9.44
CA ARG A 230 -9.58 16.20 -9.41
C ARG A 230 -9.51 16.94 -10.75
N LYS A 231 -8.74 16.44 -11.72
CA LYS A 231 -8.65 16.99 -13.08
C LYS A 231 -9.75 16.48 -14.01
N ALA A 232 -10.40 15.36 -13.67
CA ALA A 232 -11.41 14.71 -14.50
C ALA A 232 -12.73 15.49 -14.63
N ASN A 233 -13.05 16.37 -13.67
CA ASN A 233 -14.26 17.17 -13.66
C ASN A 233 -13.89 18.66 -13.60
N ALA A 234 -14.55 19.52 -14.40
CA ALA A 234 -14.23 20.95 -14.47
C ALA A 234 -14.39 21.67 -13.12
N ASN A 235 -15.33 21.21 -12.28
CA ASN A 235 -15.58 21.73 -10.93
C ASN A 235 -14.60 21.17 -9.86
N ARG A 236 -13.58 20.42 -10.27
CA ARG A 236 -12.58 19.77 -9.40
C ARG A 236 -13.15 18.74 -8.41
N ALA A 237 -14.40 18.30 -8.61
CA ALA A 237 -14.95 17.18 -7.87
C ALA A 237 -14.14 15.92 -8.16
N VAL A 238 -13.99 15.07 -7.14
CA VAL A 238 -13.20 13.84 -7.22
C VAL A 238 -13.84 12.87 -8.20
N ARG A 239 -13.01 12.31 -9.08
CA ARG A 239 -13.24 11.03 -9.74
C ARG A 239 -12.23 10.03 -9.19
N VAL A 240 -12.71 8.84 -8.83
CA VAL A 240 -11.81 7.73 -8.48
C VAL A 240 -11.38 7.02 -9.76
N VAL A 241 -10.08 6.88 -9.95
CA VAL A 241 -9.46 6.24 -11.12
C VAL A 241 -8.42 5.21 -10.70
N GLY A 242 -8.10 4.25 -11.56
CA GLY A 242 -7.23 3.13 -11.24
C GLY A 242 -8.00 1.92 -10.72
N ARG A 243 -7.76 0.76 -11.36
CA ARG A 243 -8.36 -0.55 -10.98
C ARG A 243 -9.89 -0.57 -10.95
N ASN A 244 -10.55 0.34 -11.68
CA ASN A 244 -12.01 0.44 -11.73
C ASN A 244 -12.70 -0.83 -12.23
N ARG A 245 -11.99 -1.74 -12.91
CA ARG A 245 -12.52 -3.05 -13.28
C ARG A 245 -13.00 -3.83 -12.05
N LEU A 246 -12.23 -3.87 -10.96
CA LEU A 246 -12.62 -4.60 -9.74
C LEU A 246 -13.84 -3.97 -9.07
N ILE A 247 -13.90 -2.63 -9.10
CA ILE A 247 -15.07 -1.87 -8.62
C ILE A 247 -16.29 -2.21 -9.48
N SER A 248 -16.14 -2.26 -10.81
CA SER A 248 -17.21 -2.61 -11.73
C SER A 248 -17.69 -4.05 -11.54
N GLU A 249 -16.77 -5.00 -11.34
CA GLU A 249 -17.11 -6.40 -11.06
C GLU A 249 -17.94 -6.51 -9.78
N TRP A 250 -17.56 -5.82 -8.70
CA TRP A 250 -18.36 -5.77 -7.48
C TRP A 250 -19.73 -5.12 -7.72
N LEU A 251 -19.79 -3.95 -8.38
CA LEU A 251 -21.05 -3.29 -8.71
C LEU A 251 -22.00 -4.21 -9.52
N GLN A 252 -21.46 -4.98 -10.47
CA GLN A 252 -22.24 -5.90 -11.30
C GLN A 252 -22.75 -7.13 -10.54
N GLN A 253 -22.08 -7.52 -9.45
CA GLN A 253 -22.53 -8.62 -8.58
C GLN A 253 -23.69 -8.21 -7.68
N HIS A 254 -23.73 -6.94 -7.25
CA HIS A 254 -24.68 -6.46 -6.24
C HIS A 254 -25.82 -5.60 -6.80
N TYR A 255 -25.62 -4.94 -7.94
CA TYR A 255 -26.53 -3.94 -8.46
C TYR A 255 -26.86 -4.11 -9.94
N LYS A 256 -27.86 -3.36 -10.40
CA LYS A 256 -28.27 -3.22 -11.81
C LYS A 256 -28.08 -1.79 -12.29
N VAL A 257 -28.04 -1.62 -13.61
CA VAL A 257 -28.05 -0.29 -14.23
C VAL A 257 -29.30 0.47 -13.79
N GLY A 258 -29.11 1.70 -13.32
CA GLY A 258 -30.16 2.58 -12.80
C GLY A 258 -30.27 2.57 -11.27
N ASP A 259 -29.70 1.59 -10.58
CA ASP A 259 -29.72 1.53 -9.12
C ASP A 259 -28.89 2.67 -8.51
N VAL A 260 -29.16 2.96 -7.24
CA VAL A 260 -28.41 3.91 -6.42
C VAL A 260 -27.60 3.13 -5.39
N VAL A 261 -26.29 3.34 -5.40
CA VAL A 261 -25.36 2.72 -4.44
C VAL A 261 -25.14 3.69 -3.29
N PRO A 262 -25.52 3.34 -2.04
CA PRO A 262 -25.15 4.09 -0.87
C PRO A 262 -23.66 3.97 -0.61
N ALA A 263 -23.02 5.08 -0.27
CA ALA A 263 -21.60 5.12 0.03
C ALA A 263 -21.30 6.15 1.13
N SER A 264 -20.10 6.09 1.68
CA SER A 264 -19.66 7.02 2.71
C SER A 264 -18.18 7.33 2.60
N VAL A 265 -17.81 8.58 2.83
CA VAL A 265 -16.42 8.99 3.07
C VAL A 265 -16.10 8.68 4.52
N LEU A 266 -15.09 7.83 4.75
CA LEU A 266 -14.64 7.47 6.09
C LEU A 266 -13.56 8.44 6.59
N ASP A 267 -12.64 8.81 5.69
CA ASP A 267 -11.58 9.78 5.90
C ASP A 267 -11.11 10.31 4.51
N PRO A 268 -10.14 11.24 4.44
CA PRO A 268 -9.68 11.82 3.18
C PRO A 268 -9.25 10.83 2.10
N ASN A 269 -8.79 9.63 2.47
CA ASN A 269 -8.25 8.62 1.55
C ASN A 269 -9.00 7.28 1.65
N ARG A 270 -10.16 7.22 2.31
CA ARG A 270 -10.96 5.99 2.43
C ARG A 270 -12.44 6.26 2.20
N ILE A 271 -13.05 5.48 1.31
CA ILE A 271 -14.49 5.42 1.12
C ILE A 271 -15.01 3.99 1.35
N ARG A 272 -16.30 3.88 1.67
CA ARG A 272 -17.02 2.62 1.76
C ARG A 272 -18.23 2.64 0.86
N LEU A 273 -18.41 1.57 0.09
CA LEU A 273 -19.62 1.30 -0.67
C LEU A 273 -20.43 0.26 0.10
N SER A 274 -21.73 0.43 0.11
CA SER A 274 -22.64 -0.50 0.75
C SER A 274 -23.31 -1.41 -0.25
N ALA A 275 -23.44 -2.70 0.07
CA ALA A 275 -24.27 -3.64 -0.65
C ALA A 275 -25.77 -3.36 -0.39
N PRO A 276 -26.68 -3.77 -1.28
CA PRO A 276 -28.11 -3.64 -1.02
C PRO A 276 -28.52 -4.53 0.16
N SER A 277 -29.38 -3.99 1.01
CA SER A 277 -30.01 -4.70 2.14
C SER A 277 -31.06 -5.71 1.67
#